data_AF-A0A972J250-F1
#
_entry.id   AF-A0A972J250-F1
#
_cell.length_a   1.000
_cell.length_b   1.000
_cell.length_c   1.000
_cell.angle_alpha   90.00
_cell.angle_beta   90.00
_cell.angle_gamma   90.00
#
_symmetry.space_group_name_H-M   'P 1'
#
loop_
_entity.id
_entity.type
_entity.pdbx_description
1 polymer ?
#
loop_
_entity_poly.entity_id
_entity_poly.type
_entity_poly.pdbx_seq_one_letter_code
_entity_poly.pdbx_strand_id
1 'polypeptide(L)'
;MTKFDDIKTRLRALLEDNSEQRFSDDLLAAATRQTLEELEQRLPRLVSSPFTVTSSGRQQPILSISDCRYILSVSAHGEGETTRELQPETRFTYLLLNGTPTLHFLGQYIPAAGEGLTIHYAAGYTIEGLDGSPSTSLPPALDGVLVDGAAAQVCLLRAGSLLGRYGSDPRESARLMSISHLWRATFERALNGLKVMQEFGFPLGYPLDRWDKAGR
;
A
#
# COMPACT_ATOMS: atom_id res chain seq x y z
N MET A 1 -7.03 9.89 -14.83
CA MET A 1 -6.31 9.03 -13.86
C MET A 1 -4.98 9.71 -13.63
N THR A 2 -4.64 10.03 -12.39
CA THR A 2 -3.57 10.98 -12.08
C THR A 2 -2.20 10.34 -12.35
N LYS A 3 -1.38 10.99 -13.18
CA LYS A 3 0.01 10.60 -13.46
C LYS A 3 0.95 11.25 -12.47
N PHE A 4 2.17 10.74 -12.36
CA PHE A 4 3.15 11.34 -11.45
C PHE A 4 3.47 12.81 -11.80
N ASP A 5 3.48 13.20 -13.07
CA ASP A 5 3.64 14.60 -13.48
C ASP A 5 2.50 15.52 -13.00
N ASP A 6 1.27 15.00 -12.96
CA ASP A 6 0.12 15.75 -12.41
C ASP A 6 0.29 15.96 -10.89
N ILE A 7 0.79 14.93 -10.19
CA ILE A 7 1.09 15.00 -8.75
C ILE A 7 2.19 16.02 -8.49
N LYS A 8 3.29 16.01 -9.27
CA LYS A 8 4.37 17.00 -9.15
C LYS A 8 3.85 18.42 -9.35
N THR A 9 3.03 18.64 -10.37
CA THR A 9 2.42 19.94 -10.66
C THR A 9 1.59 20.44 -9.50
N ARG A 10 0.74 19.57 -8.92
CA ARG A 10 -0.09 19.91 -7.76
C ARG A 10 0.74 20.18 -6.51
N LEU A 11 1.77 19.38 -6.23
CA LEU A 11 2.67 19.59 -5.09
C LEU A 11 3.40 20.93 -5.19
N ARG A 12 3.92 21.27 -6.38
CA ARG A 12 4.57 22.55 -6.62
C ARG A 12 3.63 23.73 -6.43
N ALA A 13 2.42 23.63 -6.95
CA ALA A 13 1.41 24.66 -6.74
C ALA A 13 1.05 24.83 -5.26
N LEU A 14 0.86 23.73 -4.53
CA LEU A 14 0.53 23.72 -3.10
C LEU A 14 1.62 24.35 -2.23
N LEU A 15 2.89 24.19 -2.62
CA LEU A 15 4.05 24.66 -1.89
C LEU A 15 4.63 25.98 -2.40
N GLU A 16 3.91 26.64 -3.32
CA GLU A 16 4.30 27.87 -3.98
C GLU A 16 5.69 27.79 -4.66
N ASP A 17 6.01 26.64 -5.25
CA ASP A 17 7.25 26.37 -5.99
C ASP A 17 6.98 26.12 -7.48
N ASN A 18 6.18 27.00 -8.09
CA ASN A 18 5.82 26.92 -9.51
C ASN A 18 7.03 27.08 -10.45
N SER A 19 8.15 27.62 -9.95
CA SER A 19 9.40 27.78 -10.69
C SER A 19 10.37 26.61 -10.53
N GLU A 20 10.00 25.58 -9.77
CA GLU A 20 10.78 24.33 -9.57
C GLU A 20 12.16 24.54 -8.93
N GLN A 21 12.32 25.60 -8.14
CA GLN A 21 13.62 25.99 -7.58
C GLN A 21 13.85 25.41 -6.19
N ARG A 22 12.79 25.14 -5.43
CA ARG A 22 12.87 24.77 -4.01
C ARG A 22 12.81 23.27 -3.80
N PHE A 23 12.01 22.57 -4.61
CA PHE A 23 11.78 21.12 -4.51
C PHE A 23 12.13 20.42 -5.83
N SER A 24 13.21 19.64 -5.81
CA SER A 24 13.64 18.84 -6.96
C SER A 24 12.69 17.68 -7.24
N ASP A 25 12.66 17.22 -8.49
CA ASP A 25 11.88 16.04 -8.91
C ASP A 25 12.20 14.80 -8.05
N ASP A 26 13.48 14.56 -7.74
CA ASP A 26 13.89 13.42 -6.91
C ASP A 26 13.31 13.48 -5.49
N LEU A 27 13.21 14.69 -4.93
CA LEU A 27 12.70 14.91 -3.58
C LEU A 27 11.18 14.74 -3.56
N LEU A 28 10.49 15.22 -4.59
CA LEU A 28 9.06 14.96 -4.80
C LEU A 28 8.78 13.46 -4.97
N ALA A 29 9.59 12.75 -5.77
CA ALA A 29 9.45 11.31 -5.98
C ALA A 29 9.70 10.52 -4.68
N ALA A 30 10.71 10.89 -3.89
CA ALA A 30 10.98 10.27 -2.59
C ALA A 30 9.82 10.49 -1.60
N ALA A 31 9.30 11.73 -1.54
CA ALA A 31 8.16 12.06 -0.69
C ALA A 31 6.91 11.28 -1.10
N THR A 32 6.58 11.24 -2.39
CA THR A 32 5.43 10.48 -2.91
C THR A 32 5.57 8.99 -2.60
N ARG A 33 6.75 8.38 -2.77
CA ARG A 33 6.99 6.97 -2.40
C ARG A 33 6.74 6.70 -0.92
N GLN A 34 7.28 7.55 -0.02
CA GLN A 34 7.08 7.38 1.42
C GLN A 34 5.61 7.52 1.83
N THR A 35 4.90 8.49 1.23
CA THR A 35 3.48 8.66 1.50
C THR A 35 2.64 7.53 0.92
N LEU A 36 2.98 7.05 -0.27
CA LEU A 36 2.31 5.90 -0.88
C LEU A 36 2.46 4.68 0.02
N GLU A 37 3.68 4.39 0.48
CA GLU A 37 3.95 3.31 1.42
C GLU A 37 3.11 3.42 2.71
N GLU A 38 3.00 4.63 3.29
CA GLU A 38 2.17 4.85 4.50
C GLU A 38 0.66 4.70 4.23
N LEU A 39 0.18 5.17 3.08
CA LEU A 39 -1.20 5.01 2.64
C LEU A 39 -1.54 3.53 2.49
N GLU A 40 -0.62 2.79 1.90
CA GLU A 40 -0.77 1.41 1.46
C GLU A 40 -0.62 0.42 2.64
N GLN A 41 0.06 0.82 3.72
CA GLN A 41 -0.01 0.15 5.02
C GLN A 41 -1.38 0.27 5.70
N ARG A 42 -2.14 1.34 5.44
CA ARG A 42 -3.43 1.59 6.10
C ARG A 42 -4.63 1.15 5.25
N LEU A 43 -4.52 1.31 3.94
CA LEU A 43 -5.54 1.04 2.94
C LEU A 43 -4.87 0.38 1.72
N PRO A 44 -4.37 -0.85 1.83
CA PRO A 44 -3.79 -1.54 0.69
C PRO A 44 -4.85 -1.86 -0.36
N ARG A 45 -4.39 -2.10 -1.59
CA ARG A 45 -5.26 -2.57 -2.67
C ARG A 45 -5.59 -4.05 -2.46
N LEU A 46 -6.85 -4.38 -2.21
CA LEU A 46 -7.28 -5.77 -2.11
C LEU A 46 -7.52 -6.34 -3.51
N VAL A 47 -6.87 -7.46 -3.84
CA VAL A 47 -6.92 -8.10 -5.15
C VAL A 47 -7.22 -9.59 -4.99
N SER A 48 -8.03 -10.11 -5.91
CA SER A 48 -8.30 -11.54 -6.05
C SER A 48 -7.64 -12.04 -7.33
N SER A 49 -6.78 -13.05 -7.24
CA SER A 49 -6.13 -13.65 -8.40
C SER A 49 -6.41 -15.15 -8.47
N PRO A 50 -6.88 -15.67 -9.62
CA PRO A 50 -6.96 -17.09 -9.84
C PRO A 50 -5.56 -17.68 -10.05
N PHE A 51 -5.34 -18.87 -9.51
CA PHE A 51 -4.11 -19.62 -9.65
C PHE A 51 -4.44 -21.08 -9.93
N THR A 52 -3.83 -21.66 -10.96
CA THR A 52 -3.97 -23.07 -11.27
C THR A 52 -2.71 -23.80 -10.84
N VAL A 53 -2.88 -24.84 -10.04
CA VAL A 53 -1.78 -25.66 -9.51
C VAL A 53 -1.16 -26.45 -10.66
N THR A 54 0.11 -26.18 -10.98
CA THR A 54 0.80 -26.81 -12.11
C THR A 54 1.29 -28.22 -11.78
N SER A 55 1.73 -28.42 -10.54
CA SER A 55 2.19 -29.71 -10.04
C SER A 55 1.67 -29.94 -8.63
N SER A 56 1.23 -31.16 -8.34
CA SER A 56 0.76 -31.49 -6.99
C SER A 56 1.93 -31.41 -6.02
N GLY A 57 1.70 -30.77 -4.87
CA GLY A 57 2.74 -30.57 -3.89
C GLY A 57 2.31 -29.64 -2.76
N ARG A 58 3.03 -29.73 -1.63
CA ARG A 58 2.77 -28.88 -0.47
C ARG A 58 3.23 -27.45 -0.66
N GLN A 59 4.23 -27.21 -1.50
CA GLN A 59 4.74 -25.88 -1.79
C GLN A 59 4.25 -25.44 -3.16
N GLN A 60 3.62 -24.27 -3.22
CA GLN A 60 3.11 -23.69 -4.45
C GLN A 60 3.60 -22.25 -4.56
N PRO A 61 4.64 -21.98 -5.37
CA PRO A 61 5.07 -20.62 -5.68
C PRO A 61 4.06 -19.98 -6.63
N ILE A 62 3.48 -18.85 -6.23
CA ILE A 62 2.49 -18.12 -7.03
C ILE A 62 3.21 -17.03 -7.83
N LEU A 63 3.86 -17.45 -8.91
CA LEU A 63 4.67 -16.55 -9.75
C LEU A 63 3.84 -15.50 -10.51
N SER A 64 2.51 -15.66 -10.57
CA SER A 64 1.60 -14.68 -11.16
C SER A 64 1.44 -13.42 -10.32
N ILE A 65 1.89 -13.44 -9.06
CA ILE A 65 1.80 -12.32 -8.13
C ILE A 65 3.23 -11.86 -7.78
N SER A 66 3.57 -10.63 -8.15
CA SER A 66 4.89 -10.02 -7.85
C SER A 66 4.86 -8.96 -6.76
N ASP A 67 3.69 -8.37 -6.49
CA ASP A 67 3.55 -7.21 -5.60
C ASP A 67 2.65 -7.52 -4.38
N CYS A 68 2.75 -8.75 -3.85
CA CYS A 68 2.00 -9.16 -2.67
C CYS A 68 2.63 -8.59 -1.40
N ARG A 69 1.83 -7.84 -0.62
CA ARG A 69 2.21 -7.39 0.72
C ARG A 69 1.90 -8.45 1.77
N TYR A 70 0.72 -9.05 1.70
CA TYR A 70 0.28 -10.16 2.56
C TYR A 70 -0.94 -10.85 1.96
N ILE A 71 -1.11 -12.13 2.29
CA ILE A 71 -2.27 -12.93 1.87
C ILE A 71 -3.36 -12.81 2.92
N LEU A 72 -4.59 -12.57 2.47
CA LEU A 72 -5.79 -12.47 3.31
C LEU A 72 -6.46 -13.84 3.48
N SER A 73 -6.76 -14.49 2.35
CA SER A 73 -7.37 -15.80 2.33
C SER A 73 -7.05 -16.54 1.03
N VAL A 74 -7.17 -17.87 1.10
CA VAL A 74 -7.00 -18.76 -0.04
C VAL A 74 -8.22 -19.65 -0.11
N SER A 75 -8.86 -19.69 -1.26
CA SER A 75 -10.04 -20.50 -1.51
C SER A 75 -9.72 -21.55 -2.55
N ALA A 76 -9.97 -22.81 -2.24
CA ALA A 76 -9.80 -23.93 -3.16
C ALA A 76 -11.12 -24.23 -3.90
N HIS A 77 -11.03 -24.43 -5.21
CA HIS A 77 -12.17 -24.84 -6.04
C HIS A 77 -12.17 -26.36 -6.17
N GLY A 78 -13.12 -27.01 -5.49
CA GLY A 78 -13.30 -28.47 -5.59
C GLY A 78 -14.07 -28.88 -6.85
N GLU A 79 -14.16 -30.19 -7.08
CA GLU A 79 -15.07 -30.74 -8.09
C GLU A 79 -16.53 -30.35 -7.74
N GLY A 80 -17.23 -29.74 -8.70
CA GLY A 80 -18.65 -29.36 -8.56
C GLY A 80 -18.94 -27.97 -8.00
N GLU A 81 -18.15 -26.94 -8.35
CA GLU A 81 -18.34 -25.51 -8.01
C GLU A 81 -18.30 -25.17 -6.51
N THR A 82 -17.95 -26.13 -5.64
CA THR A 82 -17.80 -25.85 -4.22
C THR A 82 -16.48 -25.12 -3.96
N THR A 83 -16.59 -23.82 -3.71
CA THR A 83 -15.47 -23.00 -3.25
C THR A 83 -15.31 -23.20 -1.74
N ARG A 84 -14.15 -23.68 -1.31
CA ARG A 84 -13.81 -23.88 0.09
C ARG A 84 -12.72 -22.91 0.52
N GLU A 85 -13.05 -22.02 1.45
CA GLU A 85 -12.03 -21.18 2.10
C GLU A 85 -11.14 -22.03 3.01
N LEU A 86 -9.83 -21.86 2.86
CA LEU A 86 -8.82 -22.52 3.67
C LEU A 86 -8.50 -21.65 4.88
N GLN A 87 -8.51 -22.26 6.07
CA GLN A 87 -8.15 -21.55 7.30
C GLN A 87 -6.63 -21.28 7.36
N PRO A 88 -6.20 -20.03 7.54
CA PRO A 88 -4.79 -19.71 7.77
C PRO A 88 -4.22 -20.49 8.96
N GLU A 89 -2.92 -20.80 8.90
CA GLU A 89 -2.11 -21.50 9.91
C GLU A 89 -2.49 -22.98 10.18
N THR A 90 -3.73 -23.36 9.89
CA THR A 90 -4.22 -24.74 10.02
C THR A 90 -4.15 -25.48 8.69
N ARG A 91 -4.49 -24.80 7.59
CA ARG A 91 -4.53 -25.39 6.24
C ARG A 91 -3.41 -24.87 5.34
N PHE A 92 -2.92 -23.66 5.57
CA PHE A 92 -1.79 -23.11 4.84
C PHE A 92 -1.03 -22.10 5.67
N THR A 93 0.26 -21.96 5.37
CA THR A 93 1.09 -20.82 5.74
C THR A 93 1.74 -20.28 4.45
N TYR A 94 2.38 -19.12 4.50
CA TYR A 94 3.01 -18.55 3.33
C TYR A 94 4.31 -17.85 3.68
N LEU A 95 5.21 -17.83 2.70
CA LEU A 95 6.43 -17.03 2.73
C LEU A 95 6.35 -16.02 1.59
N LEU A 96 6.72 -14.78 1.86
CA LEU A 96 6.91 -13.76 0.84
C LEU A 96 8.39 -13.61 0.56
N LEU A 97 8.77 -13.80 -0.70
CA LEU A 97 10.13 -13.56 -1.19
C LEU A 97 10.04 -12.51 -2.29
N ASN A 98 10.57 -11.31 -2.02
CA ASN A 98 10.57 -10.18 -2.96
C ASN A 98 9.18 -9.86 -3.54
N GLY A 99 8.12 -9.93 -2.72
CA GLY A 99 6.74 -9.67 -3.14
C GLY A 99 6.04 -10.86 -3.83
N THR A 100 6.75 -11.95 -4.11
CA THR A 100 6.16 -13.20 -4.61
C THR A 100 5.77 -14.14 -3.48
N PRO A 101 4.49 -14.51 -3.35
CA PRO A 101 4.04 -15.44 -2.32
C PRO A 101 4.31 -16.89 -2.72
N THR A 102 4.85 -17.65 -1.78
CA THR A 102 4.90 -19.12 -1.83
C THR A 102 4.02 -19.69 -0.74
N LEU A 103 2.95 -20.38 -1.14
CA LEU A 103 2.07 -21.08 -0.21
C LEU A 103 2.69 -22.41 0.23
N HIS A 104 2.57 -22.72 1.50
CA HIS A 104 2.91 -24.01 2.07
C HIS A 104 1.67 -24.62 2.75
N PHE A 105 1.14 -25.69 2.18
CA PHE A 105 -0.07 -26.35 2.65
C PHE A 105 0.22 -27.31 3.82
N LEU A 106 -0.59 -27.16 4.87
CA LEU A 106 -0.46 -27.87 6.14
C LEU A 106 -1.58 -28.91 6.29
N GLY A 107 -1.29 -29.93 7.11
CA GLY A 107 -2.22 -31.03 7.39
C GLY A 107 -2.41 -31.98 6.20
N GLN A 108 -3.64 -32.46 6.05
CA GLN A 108 -4.02 -33.48 5.07
C GLN A 108 -4.37 -32.94 3.69
N TYR A 109 -4.64 -31.63 3.58
CA TYR A 109 -4.96 -31.04 2.29
C TYR A 109 -3.66 -30.77 1.53
N ILE A 110 -3.55 -31.37 0.34
CA ILE A 110 -2.48 -31.15 -0.61
C ILE A 110 -3.16 -30.87 -1.94
N PRO A 111 -2.90 -29.72 -2.58
CA PRO A 111 -3.54 -29.40 -3.83
C PRO A 111 -3.11 -30.37 -4.94
N ALA A 112 -4.07 -30.77 -5.76
CA ALA A 112 -3.83 -31.62 -6.92
C ALA A 112 -3.37 -30.77 -8.12
N ALA A 113 -2.64 -31.39 -9.06
CA ALA A 113 -2.32 -30.73 -10.31
C ALA A 113 -3.61 -30.45 -11.10
N GLY A 114 -3.76 -29.24 -11.63
CA GLY A 114 -4.96 -28.76 -12.30
C GLY A 114 -6.01 -28.15 -11.36
N GLU A 115 -5.84 -28.23 -10.04
CA GLU A 115 -6.76 -27.62 -9.09
C GLU A 115 -6.70 -26.09 -9.18
N GLY A 116 -7.87 -25.45 -9.14
CA GLY A 116 -7.99 -24.01 -9.12
C GLY A 116 -7.99 -23.49 -7.69
N LEU A 117 -7.20 -22.44 -7.44
CA LEU A 117 -7.20 -21.68 -6.21
C LEU A 117 -7.55 -20.23 -6.52
N THR A 118 -8.31 -19.56 -5.67
CA THR A 118 -8.41 -18.09 -5.63
C THR A 118 -7.63 -17.58 -4.44
N ILE A 119 -6.69 -16.69 -4.71
CA ILE A 119 -5.89 -16.04 -3.67
C ILE A 119 -6.38 -14.61 -3.51
N HIS A 120 -6.81 -14.27 -2.32
CA HIS A 120 -7.13 -12.91 -1.92
C HIS A 120 -5.92 -12.33 -1.19
N TYR A 121 -5.37 -11.24 -1.69
CA TYR A 121 -4.15 -10.63 -1.14
C TYR A 121 -4.21 -9.11 -1.19
N ALA A 122 -3.38 -8.49 -0.35
CA ALA A 122 -3.11 -7.08 -0.36
C ALA A 122 -1.93 -6.78 -1.30
N ALA A 123 -2.12 -5.84 -2.21
CA ALA A 123 -1.13 -5.36 -3.16
C ALA A 123 -0.83 -3.88 -2.95
N GLY A 124 0.31 -3.44 -3.47
CA GLY A 124 0.63 -2.02 -3.58
C GLY A 124 -0.17 -1.29 -4.66
N TYR A 125 -0.18 0.03 -4.59
CA TYR A 125 -0.63 0.90 -5.66
C TYR A 125 0.53 1.28 -6.56
N THR A 126 0.21 1.53 -7.81
CA THR A 126 1.12 2.00 -8.84
C THR A 126 0.66 3.37 -9.31
N ILE A 127 1.61 4.20 -9.75
CA ILE A 127 1.35 5.53 -10.31
C ILE A 127 2.15 5.63 -11.59
N GLU A 128 1.46 5.88 -12.70
CA GLU A 128 2.09 6.05 -14.02
C GLU A 128 3.20 7.11 -13.95
N GLY A 129 4.42 6.74 -14.35
CA GLY A 129 5.59 7.62 -14.34
C GLY A 129 6.37 7.66 -13.02
N LEU A 130 5.87 7.06 -11.94
CA LEU A 130 6.64 6.83 -10.70
C LEU A 130 7.32 5.44 -10.78
N ASP A 131 8.63 5.40 -10.54
CA ASP A 131 9.45 4.17 -10.59
C ASP A 131 9.32 3.36 -11.89
N GLY A 132 9.03 4.03 -13.01
CA GLY A 132 8.85 3.38 -14.31
C GLY A 132 7.54 2.61 -14.48
N SER A 133 6.57 2.79 -13.57
CA SER A 133 5.27 2.13 -13.66
C SER A 133 4.50 2.58 -14.92
N PRO A 134 3.95 1.64 -15.72
CA PRO A 134 3.26 1.96 -16.97
C PRO A 134 1.81 2.41 -16.78
N SER A 135 1.22 2.23 -15.59
CA SER A 135 -0.16 2.57 -15.32
C SER A 135 -0.41 2.91 -13.84
N THR A 136 -1.39 3.77 -13.60
CA THR A 136 -1.86 4.11 -12.24
C THR A 136 -2.94 3.12 -11.80
N SER A 137 -2.77 2.51 -10.64
CA SER A 137 -3.82 1.71 -9.98
C SER A 137 -4.44 2.39 -8.75
N LEU A 138 -3.92 3.56 -8.36
CA LEU A 138 -4.46 4.37 -7.28
C LEU A 138 -5.88 4.88 -7.63
N PRO A 139 -6.89 4.64 -6.77
CA PRO A 139 -8.23 5.18 -6.96
C PRO A 139 -8.26 6.72 -6.90
N PRO A 140 -9.10 7.40 -7.71
CA PRO A 140 -9.21 8.87 -7.69
C PRO A 140 -9.54 9.48 -6.33
N ALA A 141 -10.27 8.73 -5.47
CA ALA A 141 -10.61 9.18 -4.12
C ALA A 141 -9.39 9.34 -3.20
N LEU A 142 -8.30 8.63 -3.48
CA LEU A 142 -7.06 8.66 -2.69
C LEU A 142 -6.06 9.70 -3.19
N ASP A 143 -6.29 10.28 -4.37
CA ASP A 143 -5.34 11.17 -5.03
C ASP A 143 -5.07 12.45 -4.22
N GLY A 144 -6.12 13.10 -3.73
CA GLY A 144 -5.96 14.28 -2.85
C GLY A 144 -5.20 13.95 -1.57
N VAL A 145 -5.49 12.79 -0.98
CA VAL A 145 -4.83 12.33 0.25
C VAL A 145 -3.34 12.08 0.01
N LEU A 146 -2.99 11.44 -1.11
CA LEU A 146 -1.60 11.24 -1.50
C LEU A 146 -0.85 12.57 -1.68
N VAL A 147 -1.47 13.57 -2.31
CA VAL A 147 -0.87 14.90 -2.50
C VAL A 147 -0.63 15.59 -1.15
N ASP A 148 -1.60 15.57 -0.23
CA ASP A 148 -1.45 16.18 1.10
C ASP A 148 -0.34 15.50 1.91
N GLY A 149 -0.28 14.17 1.88
CA GLY A 149 0.77 13.43 2.57
C GLY A 149 2.15 13.64 1.94
N ALA A 150 2.24 13.70 0.62
CA ALA A 150 3.48 13.96 -0.09
C ALA A 150 3.97 15.40 0.16
N ALA A 151 3.05 16.37 0.28
CA ALA A 151 3.37 17.75 0.68
C ALA A 151 3.93 17.83 2.10
N ALA A 152 3.42 17.02 3.03
CA ALA A 152 3.99 16.90 4.36
C ALA A 152 5.43 16.34 4.30
N GLN A 153 5.63 15.25 3.57
CA GLN A 153 6.93 14.57 3.51
C GLN A 153 8.00 15.36 2.76
N VAL A 154 7.66 15.99 1.64
CA VAL A 154 8.59 16.82 0.88
C VAL A 154 9.10 18.00 1.73
N CYS A 155 8.23 18.63 2.53
CA CYS A 155 8.62 19.69 3.46
C CYS A 155 9.55 19.17 4.56
N LEU A 156 9.27 17.98 5.11
CA LEU A 156 10.09 17.36 6.15
C LEU A 156 11.49 16.99 5.62
N LEU A 157 11.56 16.31 4.47
CA LEU A 157 12.81 15.94 3.81
C LEU A 157 13.63 17.19 3.47
N ARG A 158 12.98 18.24 2.99
CA ARG A 158 13.65 19.50 2.68
C ARG A 158 14.20 20.17 3.95
N ALA A 159 13.41 20.24 5.02
CA ALA A 159 13.87 20.79 6.30
C ALA A 159 15.13 20.05 6.79
N GLY A 160 15.11 18.71 6.76
CA GLY A 160 16.27 17.89 7.11
C GLY A 160 17.50 18.18 6.24
N SER A 161 17.31 18.35 4.93
CA SER A 161 18.42 18.66 4.01
C SER A 161 19.06 20.03 4.27
N LEU A 162 18.30 21.00 4.80
CA LEU A 162 18.81 22.33 5.11
C LEU A 162 19.72 22.33 6.33
N LEU A 163 19.45 21.49 7.35
CA LEU A 163 20.27 21.43 8.57
C LEU A 163 21.73 21.06 8.32
N GLY A 164 22.02 20.29 7.26
CA GLY A 164 23.37 19.89 6.89
C GLY A 164 24.08 20.87 5.95
N ARG A 165 23.39 21.91 5.46
CA ARG A 165 23.92 22.81 4.43
C ARG A 165 24.56 24.03 5.06
N TYR A 166 25.83 24.28 4.75
CA TYR A 166 26.50 25.51 5.17
C TYR A 166 25.80 26.75 4.59
N GLY A 167 25.48 27.73 5.45
CA GLY A 167 24.82 28.98 5.05
C GLY A 167 23.30 28.93 4.90
N SER A 168 22.63 27.84 5.28
CA SER A 168 21.16 27.78 5.34
C SER A 168 20.61 28.57 6.52
N ASP A 169 19.44 29.22 6.35
CA ASP A 169 18.72 29.84 7.45
C ASP A 169 18.00 28.79 8.32
N PRO A 170 18.34 28.64 9.61
CA PRO A 170 17.65 27.72 10.52
C PRO A 170 16.15 28.00 10.64
N ARG A 171 15.72 29.25 10.42
CA ARG A 171 14.29 29.63 10.45
C ARG A 171 13.52 29.03 9.28
N GLU A 172 14.17 28.84 8.13
CA GLU A 172 13.57 28.19 6.97
C GLU A 172 13.27 26.72 7.26
N SER A 173 14.23 26.00 7.86
CA SER A 173 14.04 24.62 8.31
C SER A 173 12.88 24.51 9.29
N ALA A 174 12.83 25.37 10.31
CA ALA A 174 11.75 25.37 11.30
C ALA A 174 10.38 25.66 10.66
N ARG A 175 10.31 26.60 9.71
CA ARG A 175 9.06 26.91 8.97
C ARG A 175 8.59 25.71 8.16
N LEU A 176 9.49 25.03 7.46
CA LEU A 176 9.16 23.83 6.68
C LEU A 176 8.67 22.69 7.57
N MET A 177 9.24 22.51 8.77
CA MET A 177 8.72 21.55 9.74
C MET A 177 7.29 21.90 10.18
N SER A 178 7.00 23.17 10.48
CA SER A 178 5.65 23.60 10.83
C SER A 178 4.64 23.36 9.70
N ILE A 179 5.01 23.66 8.45
CA ILE A 179 4.20 23.37 7.27
C ILE A 179 3.99 21.86 7.11
N SER A 180 5.04 21.07 7.31
CA SER A 180 4.96 19.60 7.27
C SER A 180 3.94 19.07 8.28
N HIS A 181 3.96 19.56 9.52
CA HIS A 181 2.99 19.15 10.55
C HIS A 181 1.55 19.51 10.20
N LEU A 182 1.33 20.68 9.59
CA LEU A 182 0.00 21.07 9.11
C LEU A 182 -0.53 20.08 8.06
N TRP A 183 0.25 19.82 7.01
CA TRP A 183 -0.15 18.89 5.96
C TRP A 183 -0.27 17.46 6.45
N ARG A 184 0.59 17.05 7.40
CA ARG A 184 0.52 15.75 8.05
C ARG A 184 -0.81 15.56 8.79
N ALA A 185 -1.25 16.57 9.55
CA ALA A 185 -2.53 16.52 10.24
C ALA A 185 -3.72 16.46 9.27
N THR A 186 -3.65 17.15 8.13
CA THR A 186 -4.66 17.07 7.06
C THR A 186 -4.71 15.67 6.45
N PHE A 187 -3.55 15.12 6.08
CA PHE A 187 -3.41 13.77 5.55
C PHE A 187 -3.99 12.71 6.50
N GLU A 188 -3.62 12.76 7.78
CA GLU A 188 -4.12 11.82 8.79
C GLU A 188 -5.63 11.93 8.99
N ARG A 189 -6.18 13.15 8.99
CA ARG A 189 -7.62 13.38 9.07
C ARG A 189 -8.34 12.80 7.86
N ALA A 190 -7.81 13.02 6.66
CA ALA A 190 -8.40 12.51 5.43
C ALA A 190 -8.38 10.98 5.40
N LEU A 191 -7.25 10.34 5.75
CA LEU A 191 -7.15 8.89 5.90
C LEU A 191 -8.14 8.32 6.91
N ASN A 192 -8.30 8.97 8.07
CA ASN A 192 -9.27 8.54 9.07
C ASN A 192 -10.72 8.70 8.57
N GLY A 193 -11.01 9.74 7.79
CA GLY A 193 -12.30 9.91 7.14
C GLY A 193 -12.61 8.80 6.13
N LEU A 194 -11.61 8.32 5.40
CA LEU A 194 -11.76 7.21 4.44
C LEU A 194 -12.05 5.87 5.13
N LYS A 195 -11.50 5.62 6.33
CA LYS A 195 -11.79 4.42 7.12
C LYS A 195 -13.28 4.27 7.45
N VAL A 196 -14.01 5.38 7.62
CA VAL A 196 -15.45 5.37 7.92
C VAL A 196 -16.29 4.90 6.72
N MET A 197 -15.76 4.98 5.49
CA MET A 197 -16.44 4.53 4.28
C MET A 197 -16.15 3.07 3.91
N GLN A 198 -15.18 2.42 4.55
CA GLN A 198 -14.92 1.00 4.32
C GLN A 198 -15.98 0.19 5.08
N GLU A 199 -16.89 -0.46 4.35
CA GLU A 199 -17.82 -1.42 4.93
C GLU A 199 -17.04 -2.42 5.81
N PHE A 200 -17.48 -2.54 7.07
CA PHE A 200 -16.87 -3.37 8.10
C PHE A 200 -16.71 -4.81 7.59
N GLY A 201 -15.46 -5.19 7.32
CA GLY A 201 -15.08 -6.53 6.90
C GLY A 201 -13.60 -6.78 7.15
N PHE A 202 -13.08 -6.30 8.28
CA PHE A 202 -11.80 -6.84 8.77
C PHE A 202 -12.04 -8.30 9.18
N PRO A 203 -11.10 -9.22 8.87
CA PRO A 203 -11.18 -10.58 9.39
C PRO A 203 -11.26 -10.55 10.91
N LEU A 204 -12.15 -11.39 11.47
CA LEU A 204 -12.34 -11.56 12.91
C LEU A 204 -10.99 -11.86 13.58
N GLY A 205 -10.45 -10.92 14.38
CA GLY A 205 -9.30 -11.23 15.22
C GLY A 205 -8.44 -10.07 15.74
N TYR A 206 -8.43 -8.90 15.11
CA TYR A 206 -7.60 -7.77 15.59
C TYR A 206 -8.46 -6.67 16.25
N PRO A 207 -8.42 -6.52 17.58
CA PRO A 207 -9.00 -5.34 18.21
C PRO A 207 -8.16 -4.12 17.85
N LEU A 208 -8.76 -3.18 17.11
CA LEU A 208 -8.13 -1.96 16.62
C LEU A 208 -8.30 -0.80 17.60
N ASP A 209 -9.28 -0.87 18.51
CA ASP A 209 -9.40 0.09 19.61
C ASP A 209 -9.94 -0.51 20.92
N ARG A 210 -10.02 0.34 21.95
CA ARG A 210 -10.45 -0.02 23.32
C ARG A 210 -11.93 -0.43 23.45
N TRP A 211 -12.72 -0.28 22.40
CA TRP A 211 -14.12 -0.64 22.34
C TRP A 211 -14.37 -1.94 21.57
N ASP A 212 -13.36 -2.49 20.87
CA ASP A 212 -13.40 -3.82 20.28
C ASP A 212 -13.32 -4.90 21.37
N LYS A 213 -14.48 -5.24 21.94
CA LYS A 213 -14.62 -6.44 22.78
C LYS A 213 -14.62 -7.66 21.87
N ALA A 214 -13.67 -8.58 22.11
CA ALA A 214 -13.68 -9.91 21.53
C ALA A 214 -15.07 -10.53 21.69
N GLY A 215 -15.77 -10.74 20.57
CA GLY A 215 -17.01 -11.50 20.54
C GLY A 215 -16.75 -12.91 21.09
N ARG A 216 -17.61 -13.34 22.01
CA ARG A 216 -17.62 -14.70 22.57
C ARG A 216 -17.86 -15.74 21.50
#